data_AF-G5DXR9-F1
#
_entry.id   AF-G5DXR9-F1
#
_cell.length_a   1.000
_cell.length_b   1.000
_cell.length_c   1.000
_cell.angle_alpha   90.00
_cell.angle_beta   90.00
_cell.angle_gamma   90.00
#
_symmetry.space_group_name_H-M   'P 1'
#
loop_
_entity.id
_entity.type
_entity.pdbx_description
1 polymer ?
#
loop_
_entity_poly.entity_id
_entity_poly.type
_entity_poly.pdbx_seq_one_letter_code
_entity_poly.pdbx_strand_id
1 'polypeptide(L)'
;KSEMSSSSSSSGEEDGNEEWKAAINDIASSTPGPTSKPGPTPSDDDDDSHFLQPQPIKHYQIKAQKVLDDMLEKSLFMVKDSDHVNGNVIEDDCVANGGGVRLFKQAPVGIVFDHQVILKGPTKKPRILPGEEVDEKIKKFKRKLRCVAVEGTDILAAAQQACQKAKARLEAKEAAAKEAAKREEERVAELKKIRGERWLPSMAKQMQ
;
A
#
# COMPACT_ATOMS: atom_id res chain seq x y z
N LYS A 1 -34.17 38.75 -50.07
CA LYS A 1 -33.69 38.00 -51.25
C LYS A 1 -32.18 38.00 -51.13
N SER A 2 -31.63 36.91 -50.60
CA SER A 2 -30.84 35.91 -51.38
C SER A 2 -29.43 36.49 -51.62
N GLU A 3 -28.30 35.88 -51.25
CA GLU A 3 -27.93 34.48 -51.33
C GLU A 3 -26.72 34.17 -50.41
N MET A 4 -26.64 32.91 -49.97
CA MET A 4 -25.45 32.26 -49.42
C MET A 4 -24.56 31.73 -50.57
N SER A 5 -23.23 31.79 -50.41
CA SER A 5 -22.17 30.96 -51.05
C SER A 5 -20.82 31.68 -50.81
N SER A 6 -19.64 31.08 -50.63
CA SER A 6 -19.17 29.70 -50.73
C SER A 6 -17.76 29.65 -50.14
N SER A 7 -17.48 28.57 -49.42
CA SER A 7 -16.21 28.15 -48.83
C SER A 7 -15.16 27.78 -49.87
N SER A 8 -13.94 28.33 -49.76
CA SER A 8 -12.70 27.77 -50.31
C SER A 8 -11.48 28.36 -49.60
N SER A 9 -10.79 27.60 -48.75
CA SER A 9 -9.39 27.87 -48.41
C SER A 9 -8.65 26.55 -48.29
N SER A 10 -7.70 26.42 -49.20
CA SER A 10 -6.87 25.26 -49.52
C SER A 10 -5.59 25.30 -48.68
N SER A 11 -5.20 24.17 -48.11
CA SER A 11 -3.86 23.90 -47.56
C SER A 11 -3.76 22.38 -47.35
N GLY A 12 -2.87 21.59 -47.93
CA GLY A 12 -1.62 21.90 -48.61
C GLY A 12 -0.39 21.47 -47.82
N GLU A 13 -0.35 20.22 -47.31
CA GLU A 13 0.90 19.57 -46.91
C GLU A 13 0.81 18.06 -47.13
N GLU A 14 1.56 17.65 -48.14
CA GLU A 14 1.98 16.29 -48.44
C GLU A 14 3.15 15.93 -47.51
N ASP A 15 3.28 14.62 -47.27
CA ASP A 15 4.50 13.95 -46.83
C ASP A 15 4.76 13.79 -45.30
N GLY A 16 4.09 12.80 -44.73
CA GLY A 16 4.42 12.25 -43.40
C GLY A 16 3.98 10.80 -43.19
N ASN A 17 3.56 10.10 -44.25
CA ASN A 17 2.96 8.76 -44.12
C ASN A 17 3.86 7.63 -44.63
N GLU A 18 4.93 7.93 -45.35
CA GLU A 18 5.77 6.91 -45.97
C GLU A 18 6.77 6.33 -44.96
N GLU A 19 7.36 7.17 -44.11
CA GLU A 19 8.33 6.75 -43.09
C GLU A 19 7.68 5.84 -42.03
N TRP A 20 6.47 6.17 -41.58
CA TRP A 20 5.73 5.35 -40.61
C TRP A 20 5.28 4.01 -41.21
N LYS A 21 4.89 3.99 -42.49
CA LYS A 21 4.53 2.75 -43.19
C LYS A 21 5.76 1.87 -43.45
N ALA A 22 6.91 2.46 -43.76
CA ALA A 22 8.17 1.73 -43.91
C ALA A 22 8.57 1.06 -42.59
N ALA A 23 8.46 1.77 -41.46
CA ALA A 23 8.76 1.22 -40.14
C ALA A 23 7.86 0.01 -39.77
N ILE A 24 6.58 0.02 -40.16
CA ILE A 24 5.68 -1.11 -39.90
C ILE A 24 6.03 -2.32 -40.76
N ASN A 25 6.39 -2.11 -42.04
CA ASN A 25 6.74 -3.22 -42.93
C ASN A 25 8.09 -3.86 -42.58
N ASP A 26 9.04 -3.10 -42.02
CA ASP A 26 10.33 -3.63 -41.55
C ASP A 26 10.13 -4.61 -40.38
N ILE A 27 9.20 -4.30 -39.47
CA ILE A 27 8.82 -5.17 -38.34
C ILE A 27 8.07 -6.42 -38.83
N ALA A 28 7.21 -6.27 -39.85
CA ALA A 28 6.44 -7.37 -40.40
C ALA A 28 7.28 -8.37 -41.21
N SER A 29 8.42 -7.95 -41.75
CA SER A 29 9.31 -8.79 -42.56
C SER A 29 10.27 -9.64 -41.72
N SER A 30 10.40 -9.37 -40.42
CA SER A 30 11.34 -10.05 -39.51
C SER A 30 10.77 -11.28 -38.78
N THR A 31 9.52 -11.67 -39.03
CA THR A 31 8.90 -12.83 -38.34
C THR A 31 8.49 -13.92 -39.34
N PRO A 32 9.09 -15.13 -39.32
CA PRO A 32 8.62 -16.23 -40.13
C PRO A 32 7.26 -16.73 -39.57
N GLY A 33 6.19 -16.49 -40.32
CA GLY A 33 4.84 -16.94 -39.96
C GLY A 33 4.65 -18.45 -40.19
N PRO A 34 3.85 -19.16 -39.36
CA PRO A 34 3.47 -20.53 -39.65
C PRO A 34 2.15 -20.58 -40.43
N THR A 35 2.19 -21.38 -41.49
CA THR A 35 1.07 -21.89 -42.28
C THR A 35 0.20 -22.86 -41.48
N SER A 36 -1.08 -22.91 -41.86
CA SER A 36 -2.19 -23.59 -41.19
C SER A 36 -2.22 -25.12 -41.35
N LYS A 37 -2.53 -25.87 -40.27
CA LYS A 37 -3.53 -26.99 -40.12
C LYS A 37 -3.14 -28.10 -39.11
N PRO A 38 -4.11 -28.86 -38.55
CA PRO A 38 -4.00 -29.55 -37.24
C PRO A 38 -3.87 -31.09 -37.30
N GLY A 39 -3.47 -31.72 -36.19
CA GLY A 39 -3.54 -33.18 -35.95
C GLY A 39 -3.11 -33.61 -34.52
N PRO A 40 -3.56 -34.77 -33.98
CA PRO A 40 -3.60 -35.09 -32.54
C PRO A 40 -2.44 -35.97 -31.99
N THR A 41 -2.20 -35.86 -30.66
CA THR A 41 -1.46 -36.67 -29.62
C THR A 41 -0.68 -37.94 -30.04
N PRO A 42 0.46 -38.38 -29.42
CA PRO A 42 0.63 -38.58 -27.94
C PRO A 42 2.09 -38.53 -27.36
N SER A 43 2.23 -38.95 -26.09
CA SER A 43 3.41 -39.55 -25.37
C SER A 43 4.43 -38.68 -24.60
N ASP A 44 4.50 -39.00 -23.30
CA ASP A 44 5.63 -39.28 -22.39
C ASP A 44 6.87 -38.36 -22.25
N ASP A 45 7.24 -38.21 -20.96
CA ASP A 45 8.54 -37.93 -20.33
C ASP A 45 9.40 -36.77 -20.86
N ASP A 46 9.63 -35.76 -20.02
CA ASP A 46 10.87 -35.64 -19.23
C ASP A 46 10.97 -34.28 -18.50
N ASP A 47 11.72 -34.34 -17.41
CA ASP A 47 12.22 -33.25 -16.58
C ASP A 47 12.88 -32.14 -17.42
N ASP A 48 12.47 -30.88 -17.25
CA ASP A 48 13.42 -29.79 -17.50
C ASP A 48 13.10 -28.50 -16.74
N SER A 49 14.05 -28.15 -15.89
CA SER A 49 14.27 -26.85 -15.27
C SER A 49 14.30 -25.71 -16.30
N HIS A 50 13.15 -25.11 -16.58
CA HIS A 50 13.10 -23.86 -17.34
C HIS A 50 13.45 -22.66 -16.46
N PHE A 51 14.70 -22.21 -16.64
CA PHE A 51 15.10 -20.81 -16.51
C PHE A 51 13.93 -19.86 -16.82
N LEU A 52 13.65 -18.95 -15.89
CA LEU A 52 12.60 -17.94 -16.02
C LEU A 52 12.94 -17.00 -17.19
N GLN A 53 12.53 -17.36 -18.42
CA GLN A 53 12.37 -16.39 -19.49
C GLN A 53 11.35 -15.34 -19.01
N PRO A 54 11.64 -14.03 -19.15
CA PRO A 54 10.68 -13.00 -18.82
C PRO A 54 9.44 -13.17 -19.68
N GLN A 55 8.39 -13.73 -19.06
CA GLN A 55 7.08 -13.88 -19.66
C GLN A 55 6.61 -12.49 -20.11
N PRO A 56 6.08 -12.34 -21.34
CA PRO A 56 5.53 -11.06 -21.78
C PRO A 56 4.43 -10.64 -20.80
N ILE A 57 4.55 -9.42 -20.26
CA ILE A 57 3.61 -8.89 -19.28
C ILE A 57 2.21 -8.88 -19.92
N LYS A 58 1.27 -9.58 -19.30
CA LYS A 58 -0.10 -9.69 -19.82
C LYS A 58 -0.82 -8.35 -19.60
N HIS A 59 -1.73 -8.00 -20.51
CA HIS A 59 -2.48 -6.71 -20.48
C HIS A 59 -3.13 -6.40 -19.11
N TYR A 60 -3.64 -7.41 -18.42
CA TYR A 60 -4.26 -7.22 -17.10
C TYR A 60 -3.24 -6.83 -16.01
N GLN A 61 -1.98 -7.25 -16.12
CA GLN A 61 -0.91 -6.90 -15.18
C GLN A 61 -0.53 -5.43 -15.34
N ILE A 62 -0.45 -4.94 -16.59
CA ILE A 62 -0.22 -3.53 -16.89
C ILE A 62 -1.35 -2.65 -16.33
N LYS A 63 -2.61 -3.08 -16.50
CA LYS A 63 -3.76 -2.38 -15.94
C LYS A 63 -3.73 -2.35 -14.40
N ALA A 64 -3.39 -3.47 -13.77
CA ALA A 64 -3.27 -3.52 -12.32
C ALA A 64 -2.15 -2.60 -11.80
N GLN A 65 -0.99 -2.60 -12.47
CA GLN A 65 0.12 -1.71 -12.13
C GLN A 65 -0.30 -0.24 -12.21
N LYS A 66 -0.95 0.17 -13.31
CA LYS A 66 -1.43 1.54 -13.49
C LYS A 66 -2.42 1.97 -12.39
N VAL A 67 -3.34 1.10 -11.99
CA VAL A 67 -4.29 1.41 -10.90
C VAL A 67 -3.56 1.60 -9.57
N LEU A 68 -2.53 0.80 -9.31
CA LEU A 68 -1.71 0.94 -8.10
C LEU A 68 -0.89 2.23 -8.12
N ASP A 69 -0.28 2.57 -9.26
CA ASP A 69 0.48 3.82 -9.43
C ASP A 69 -0.44 5.04 -9.24
N ASP A 70 -1.62 5.03 -9.86
CA ASP A 70 -2.65 6.07 -9.68
C ASP A 70 -3.10 6.21 -8.22
N MET A 71 -3.15 5.10 -7.46
CA MET A 71 -3.48 5.12 -6.03
C MET A 71 -2.34 5.70 -5.19
N LEU A 72 -1.10 5.35 -5.50
CA LEU A 72 0.07 5.87 -4.81
C LEU A 72 0.21 7.37 -5.02
N GLU A 73 0.04 7.85 -6.25
CA GLU A 73 0.09 9.28 -6.57
C GLU A 73 -1.00 10.09 -5.85
N LYS A 74 -2.21 9.52 -5.70
CA LYS A 74 -3.31 10.18 -4.98
C LYS A 74 -3.16 10.14 -3.46
N SER A 75 -2.45 9.15 -2.92
CA SER A 75 -2.34 8.92 -1.47
C SER A 75 -1.04 9.45 -0.85
N LEU A 76 0.02 9.61 -1.64
CA LEU A 76 1.33 10.06 -1.18
C LEU A 76 1.72 11.38 -1.86
N PHE A 77 1.88 12.44 -1.07
CA PHE A 77 2.55 13.66 -1.52
C PHE A 77 4.03 13.57 -1.14
N MET A 78 4.92 13.41 -2.13
CA MET A 78 6.36 13.48 -1.90
C MET A 78 6.77 14.95 -1.72
N VAL A 79 6.93 15.38 -0.47
CA VAL A 79 7.57 16.66 -0.15
C VAL A 79 9.05 16.50 -0.44
N LYS A 80 9.52 17.14 -1.51
CA LYS A 80 10.94 17.17 -1.86
C LYS A 80 11.61 18.19 -0.95
N ASP A 81 12.08 17.73 0.20
CA ASP A 81 12.95 18.54 1.05
C ASP A 81 14.27 18.77 0.30
N SER A 82 14.48 20.00 -0.14
CA SER A 82 15.79 20.45 -0.60
C SER A 82 16.75 20.52 0.59
N ASP A 83 18.03 20.30 0.29
CA ASP A 83 19.20 20.59 1.13
C ASP A 83 19.66 19.51 2.10
N HIS A 84 20.23 18.41 1.59
CA HIS A 84 21.36 17.78 2.28
C HIS A 84 22.57 17.67 1.34
N VAL A 85 23.39 18.70 1.47
CA VAL A 85 24.76 18.90 0.98
C VAL A 85 25.59 17.61 0.95
N ASN A 86 26.21 17.37 -0.22
CA ASN A 86 27.39 16.52 -0.36
C ASN A 86 28.54 17.08 0.50
N GLY A 87 29.08 16.28 1.40
CA GLY A 87 30.23 16.66 2.22
C GLY A 87 30.82 15.47 2.98
N ASN A 88 31.53 14.61 2.26
CA ASN A 88 32.54 13.71 2.82
C ASN A 88 33.41 14.46 3.85
N VAL A 89 33.33 14.12 5.13
CA VAL A 89 34.45 13.87 6.08
C VAL A 89 33.81 13.30 7.35
N ILE A 90 33.92 11.99 7.56
CA ILE A 90 33.98 11.41 8.91
C ILE A 90 35.18 10.47 8.91
N GLU A 91 36.37 11.06 9.01
CA GLU A 91 37.46 10.41 9.73
C GLU A 91 37.43 10.96 11.16
N ASP A 92 36.86 10.20 12.08
CA ASP A 92 37.15 10.30 13.52
C ASP A 92 37.08 8.88 14.07
N ASP A 93 38.17 8.15 13.85
CA ASP A 93 38.76 7.16 14.75
C ASP A 93 37.78 6.26 15.51
N CYS A 94 37.10 5.37 14.78
CA CYS A 94 36.41 4.24 15.40
C CYS A 94 37.44 3.17 15.78
N VAL A 95 38.21 3.45 16.82
CA VAL A 95 39.06 2.45 17.48
C VAL A 95 38.15 1.30 17.89
N ALA A 96 38.38 0.17 17.25
CA ALA A 96 37.75 -1.10 17.52
C ALA A 96 37.76 -1.40 19.03
N ASN A 97 36.60 -1.76 19.57
CA ASN A 97 36.41 -3.00 20.32
C ASN A 97 34.98 -3.06 20.90
N GLY A 98 34.20 -4.03 20.40
CA GLY A 98 32.89 -4.42 20.92
C GLY A 98 31.72 -3.82 20.16
N GLY A 99 31.13 -4.60 19.24
CA GLY A 99 29.94 -4.19 18.51
C GLY A 99 28.79 -3.90 19.48
N GLY A 100 28.23 -2.69 19.43
CA GLY A 100 27.12 -2.32 20.30
C GLY A 100 26.58 -0.91 20.08
N VAL A 101 25.34 -0.65 20.52
CA VAL A 101 24.68 0.66 20.44
C VAL A 101 24.96 1.48 21.69
N ARG A 102 25.31 2.76 21.47
CA ARG A 102 25.54 3.75 22.52
C ARG A 102 24.67 4.98 22.28
N LEU A 103 23.99 5.47 23.33
CA LEU A 103 23.08 6.61 23.21
C LEU A 103 23.82 7.96 23.10
N PHE A 104 25.00 8.08 23.71
CA PHE A 104 25.84 9.28 23.70
C PHE A 104 27.32 8.91 23.60
N LYS A 105 28.17 9.78 23.03
CA LYS A 105 29.61 9.49 22.78
C LYS A 105 30.37 9.00 24.03
N GLN A 106 30.05 9.55 25.20
CA GLN A 106 30.71 9.26 26.49
C GLN A 106 29.90 8.34 27.42
N ALA A 107 28.70 7.92 27.02
CA ALA A 107 27.93 6.96 27.82
C ALA A 107 28.58 5.57 27.76
N PRO A 108 28.33 4.67 28.72
CA PRO A 108 28.65 3.25 28.53
C PRO A 108 27.83 2.67 27.37
N VAL A 109 28.38 1.65 26.68
CA VAL A 109 27.66 0.92 25.63
C VAL A 109 26.46 0.20 26.27
N GLY A 110 25.25 0.54 25.83
CA GLY A 110 24.02 0.04 26.45
C GLY A 110 23.53 -1.29 25.88
N ILE A 111 23.81 -1.54 24.60
CA ILE A 111 23.40 -2.76 23.89
C ILE A 111 24.65 -3.36 23.25
N VAL A 112 25.02 -4.59 23.59
CA VAL A 112 26.20 -5.28 23.05
C VAL A 112 25.75 -6.40 22.12
N PHE A 113 26.19 -6.41 20.87
CA PHE A 113 25.79 -7.39 19.85
C PHE A 113 26.52 -8.74 19.99
N ASP A 114 27.70 -8.76 20.61
CA ASP A 114 28.53 -9.97 20.76
C ASP A 114 28.09 -10.92 21.87
N HIS A 115 26.95 -10.65 22.52
CA HIS A 115 26.33 -11.68 23.34
C HIS A 115 25.68 -12.66 22.38
N GLN A 116 26.49 -13.55 21.82
CA GLN A 116 26.03 -14.85 21.37
C GLN A 116 25.47 -15.56 22.60
N VAL A 117 24.27 -15.18 23.03
CA VAL A 117 23.36 -16.13 23.61
C VAL A 117 23.12 -17.09 22.47
N ILE A 118 24.02 -18.07 22.35
CA ILE A 118 23.74 -19.30 21.63
C ILE A 118 22.55 -19.85 22.41
N LEU A 119 21.35 -19.46 22.00
CA LEU A 119 20.13 -20.11 22.40
C LEU A 119 20.33 -21.52 21.90
N LYS A 120 20.84 -22.38 22.78
CA LYS A 120 21.02 -23.80 22.57
C LYS A 120 19.62 -24.39 22.56
N GLY A 121 18.84 -24.00 21.55
CA GLY A 121 17.59 -24.61 21.21
C GLY A 121 17.85 -26.10 21.02
N PRO A 122 16.84 -26.95 21.24
CA PRO A 122 17.01 -28.38 21.07
C PRO A 122 17.60 -28.67 19.70
N THR A 123 18.87 -29.08 19.66
CA THR A 123 19.60 -29.44 18.44
C THR A 123 19.07 -30.73 17.81
N LYS A 124 18.24 -31.46 18.57
CA LYS A 124 17.53 -32.63 18.12
C LYS A 124 16.23 -32.20 17.44
N LYS A 125 16.11 -32.53 16.15
CA LYS A 125 14.83 -32.44 15.44
C LYS A 125 13.77 -33.22 16.24
N PRO A 126 12.61 -32.64 16.57
CA PRO A 126 11.54 -33.40 17.19
C PRO A 126 11.19 -34.56 16.25
N ARG A 127 11.17 -35.79 16.79
CA ARG A 127 10.62 -36.95 16.08
C ARG A 127 9.10 -36.80 16.05
N ILE A 128 8.62 -35.95 15.13
CA ILE A 128 7.20 -35.88 14.79
C ILE A 128 6.93 -37.15 13.98
N LEU A 129 6.45 -38.18 14.66
CA LEU A 129 5.86 -39.32 13.97
C LEU A 129 4.64 -38.80 13.21
N PRO A 130 4.38 -39.27 11.98
CA PRO A 130 3.09 -39.06 11.34
C PRO A 130 2.01 -39.41 12.36
N GLY A 131 1.16 -38.43 12.69
CA GLY A 131 0.10 -38.63 13.67
C GLY A 131 -0.81 -39.78 13.24
N GLU A 132 -1.53 -40.35 14.21
CA GLU A 132 -2.57 -41.34 13.93
C GLU A 132 -3.45 -40.84 12.77
N GLU A 133 -3.58 -41.66 11.73
CA GLU A 133 -4.26 -41.30 10.50
C GLU A 133 -5.69 -40.83 10.84
N VAL A 134 -5.96 -39.56 10.58
CA VAL A 134 -7.20 -38.94 11.02
C VAL A 134 -8.30 -39.34 10.05
N ASP A 135 -9.05 -40.37 10.40
CA ASP A 135 -10.23 -40.75 9.62
C ASP A 135 -11.33 -39.69 9.81
N GLU A 136 -11.56 -38.93 8.74
CA GLU A 136 -12.53 -37.83 8.68
C GLU A 136 -13.98 -38.27 8.93
N LYS A 137 -14.26 -39.57 8.78
CA LYS A 137 -15.58 -40.15 9.02
C LYS A 137 -15.83 -40.42 10.52
N ILE A 138 -14.79 -40.44 11.35
CA ILE A 138 -14.89 -40.68 12.79
C ILE A 138 -15.66 -39.54 13.48
N LYS A 139 -16.63 -39.91 14.32
CA LYS A 139 -17.47 -38.96 15.08
C LYS A 139 -16.66 -37.96 15.93
N LYS A 140 -15.53 -38.41 16.51
CA LYS A 140 -14.63 -37.56 17.31
C LYS A 140 -14.03 -36.43 16.47
N PHE A 141 -13.63 -36.70 15.22
CA PHE A 141 -13.11 -35.69 14.30
C PHE A 141 -14.19 -34.68 13.90
N LYS A 142 -15.37 -35.14 13.50
CA LYS A 142 -16.51 -34.27 13.17
C LYS A 142 -17.00 -33.43 14.36
N ARG A 143 -16.93 -33.96 15.58
CA ARG A 143 -17.22 -33.20 16.81
C ARG A 143 -16.17 -32.12 17.04
N LYS A 144 -14.88 -32.44 16.87
CA LYS A 144 -13.79 -31.47 16.98
C LYS A 144 -13.93 -30.35 15.94
N LEU A 145 -14.27 -30.67 14.69
CA LEU A 145 -14.56 -29.69 13.64
C LEU A 145 -15.73 -28.77 14.01
N ARG A 146 -16.85 -29.32 14.50
CA ARG A 146 -18.00 -28.51 14.94
C ARG A 146 -17.71 -27.63 16.15
N CYS A 147 -16.84 -28.07 17.07
CA CYS A 147 -16.45 -27.24 18.21
C CYS A 147 -15.45 -26.12 17.82
N VAL A 148 -14.72 -26.28 16.72
CA VAL A 148 -13.77 -25.27 16.22
C VAL A 148 -14.45 -24.29 15.27
N ALA A 149 -15.45 -24.75 14.52
CA ALA A 149 -16.25 -23.90 13.65
C ALA A 149 -17.13 -22.97 14.49
N VAL A 150 -16.76 -21.69 14.53
CA VAL A 150 -17.65 -20.63 15.01
C VAL A 150 -18.72 -20.42 13.94
N GLU A 151 -20.00 -20.45 14.33
CA GLU A 151 -21.11 -20.17 13.42
C GLU A 151 -20.96 -18.76 12.83
N GLY A 152 -21.01 -18.65 11.51
CA GLY A 152 -20.77 -17.38 10.81
C GLY A 152 -21.78 -16.28 11.20
N THR A 153 -22.98 -16.68 11.61
CA THR A 153 -24.03 -15.78 12.13
C THR A 153 -23.61 -15.06 13.40
N ASP A 154 -22.91 -15.75 14.30
CA ASP A 154 -22.49 -15.19 15.59
C ASP A 154 -21.40 -14.14 15.40
N ILE A 155 -20.50 -14.37 14.43
CA ILE A 155 -19.45 -13.43 14.05
C ILE A 155 -20.09 -12.15 13.48
N LEU A 156 -21.06 -12.29 12.59
CA LEU A 156 -21.76 -11.14 11.99
C LEU A 156 -22.55 -10.36 13.05
N ALA A 157 -23.25 -11.06 13.95
CA ALA A 157 -23.99 -10.43 15.04
C ALA A 157 -23.05 -9.67 16.00
N ALA A 158 -21.92 -10.28 16.39
CA ALA A 158 -20.92 -9.63 17.24
C ALA A 158 -20.30 -8.40 16.56
N ALA A 159 -20.01 -8.47 15.26
CA ALA A 159 -19.48 -7.36 14.49
C ALA A 159 -20.48 -6.19 14.42
N GLN A 160 -21.77 -6.48 14.16
CA GLN A 160 -22.82 -5.47 14.15
C GLN A 160 -22.99 -4.81 15.52
N GLN A 161 -23.03 -5.60 16.59
CA GLN A 161 -23.14 -5.09 17.95
C GLN A 161 -21.94 -4.20 18.33
N ALA A 162 -20.72 -4.61 17.97
CA ALA A 162 -19.52 -3.82 18.18
C ALA A 162 -19.56 -2.49 17.41
N CYS A 163 -20.02 -2.52 16.15
CA CYS A 163 -20.22 -1.32 15.34
C CYS A 163 -21.22 -0.35 15.98
N GLN A 164 -22.39 -0.85 16.40
CA GLN A 164 -23.43 -0.05 17.05
C GLN A 164 -22.91 0.57 18.35
N LYS A 165 -22.19 -0.21 19.18
CA LYS A 165 -21.58 0.29 20.41
C LYS A 165 -20.56 1.40 20.14
N ALA A 166 -19.75 1.26 19.10
CA ALA A 166 -18.78 2.27 18.72
C ALA A 166 -19.44 3.57 18.25
N LYS A 167 -20.51 3.46 17.44
CA LYS A 167 -21.32 4.61 16.99
C LYS A 167 -21.93 5.35 18.18
N ALA A 168 -22.61 4.64 19.08
CA ALA A 168 -23.20 5.25 20.28
C ALA A 168 -22.16 5.98 21.15
N ARG A 169 -20.95 5.40 21.28
CA ARG A 169 -19.84 6.04 22.01
C ARG A 169 -19.37 7.33 21.33
N LEU A 170 -19.34 7.37 20.01
CA LEU A 170 -18.94 8.55 19.25
C LEU A 170 -19.99 9.65 19.38
N GLU A 171 -21.27 9.32 19.21
CA GLU A 171 -22.39 10.24 19.38
C GLU A 171 -22.43 10.84 20.78
N ALA A 172 -22.21 10.03 21.83
CA ALA A 172 -22.13 10.52 23.20
C ALA A 172 -20.97 11.52 23.42
N LYS A 173 -19.81 11.25 22.79
CA LYS A 173 -18.67 12.18 22.84
C LYS A 173 -18.96 13.49 22.11
N GLU A 174 -19.60 13.42 20.94
CA GLU A 174 -20.00 14.61 20.21
C GLU A 174 -21.04 15.44 20.96
N ALA A 175 -22.03 14.79 21.58
CA ALA A 175 -23.04 15.47 22.39
C ALA A 175 -22.40 16.19 23.58
N ALA A 176 -21.49 15.52 24.31
CA ALA A 176 -20.75 16.12 25.41
C ALA A 176 -19.88 17.31 24.95
N ALA A 177 -19.19 17.18 23.80
CA ALA A 177 -18.40 18.27 23.24
C ALA A 177 -19.26 19.48 22.83
N LYS A 178 -20.43 19.23 22.22
CA LYS A 178 -21.40 20.27 21.86
C LYS A 178 -21.96 20.98 23.09
N GLU A 179 -22.27 20.25 24.15
CA GLU A 179 -22.74 20.84 25.41
C GLU A 179 -21.64 21.67 26.09
N ALA A 180 -20.40 21.17 26.11
CA ALA A 180 -19.26 21.91 26.64
C ALA A 180 -18.99 23.20 25.84
N ALA A 181 -19.08 23.14 24.51
CA ALA A 181 -18.96 24.31 23.64
C ALA A 181 -20.05 25.35 23.94
N LYS A 182 -21.32 24.94 24.06
CA LYS A 182 -22.41 25.84 24.42
C LYS A 182 -22.21 26.50 25.78
N ARG A 183 -21.81 25.73 26.79
CA ARG A 183 -21.52 26.26 28.14
C ARG A 183 -20.39 27.30 28.11
N GLU A 184 -19.35 27.06 27.32
CA GLU A 184 -18.26 28.03 27.16
C GLU A 184 -18.70 29.26 26.36
N GLU A 185 -19.48 29.09 25.30
CA GLU A 185 -20.07 30.21 24.54
C GLU A 185 -20.95 31.10 25.43
N GLU A 186 -21.77 30.51 26.30
CA GLU A 186 -22.58 31.24 27.28
C GLU A 186 -21.70 32.01 28.27
N ARG A 187 -20.66 31.37 28.81
CA ARG A 187 -19.68 32.02 29.71
C ARG A 187 -18.98 33.19 29.03
N VAL A 188 -18.58 33.01 27.77
CA VAL A 188 -17.96 34.06 26.95
C VAL A 188 -18.96 35.19 26.67
N ALA A 189 -20.23 34.87 26.37
CA ALA A 189 -21.26 35.87 26.13
C ALA A 189 -21.55 36.71 27.39
N GLU A 190 -21.60 36.09 28.57
CA GLU A 190 -21.73 36.80 29.86
C GLU A 190 -20.54 37.74 30.12
N LEU A 191 -19.30 37.26 29.92
CA LEU A 191 -18.12 38.11 30.03
C LEU A 191 -18.15 39.28 29.03
N LYS A 192 -18.63 39.04 27.81
CA LYS A 192 -18.82 40.09 26.80
C LYS A 192 -19.83 41.15 27.24
N LYS A 193 -20.92 40.76 27.91
CA LYS A 193 -21.90 41.71 28.48
C LYS A 193 -21.30 42.58 29.59
N ILE A 194 -20.49 41.99 30.47
CA ILE A 194 -19.92 42.69 31.64
C ILE A 194 -18.74 43.60 31.25
N ARG A 195 -17.87 43.15 30.32
CA ARG A 195 -16.56 43.79 30.05
C ARG A 195 -16.42 44.47 28.69
N GLY A 196 -17.44 44.37 27.80
CA GLY A 196 -17.43 44.94 26.44
C GLY A 196 -16.76 44.04 25.40
N GLU A 197 -16.40 44.55 24.21
CA GLU A 197 -15.84 43.73 23.11
C GLU A 197 -14.29 43.64 23.10
N ARG A 198 -13.60 44.43 23.94
CA ARG A 198 -12.13 44.58 23.93
C ARG A 198 -11.33 43.46 24.61
N TRP A 199 -11.97 42.46 25.23
CA TRP A 199 -11.29 41.48 26.08
C TRP A 199 -10.91 40.17 25.37
N LEU A 200 -11.42 39.93 24.15
CA LEU A 200 -10.96 38.83 23.32
C LEU A 200 -9.78 39.34 22.47
N PRO A 201 -8.62 38.65 22.44
CA PRO A 201 -7.52 39.01 21.57
C PRO A 201 -8.02 39.09 20.12
N SER A 202 -7.94 40.26 19.49
CA SER A 202 -8.35 40.42 18.10
C SER A 202 -7.30 39.78 17.19
N MET A 203 -7.39 38.46 17.00
CA MET A 203 -6.54 37.70 16.07
C MET A 203 -6.57 38.30 14.64
N ALA A 204 -7.61 39.07 14.31
CA ALA A 204 -7.77 39.76 13.03
C ALA A 204 -6.76 40.90 12.77
N LYS A 205 -6.07 41.45 13.77
CA LYS A 205 -5.10 42.55 13.58
C LYS A 205 -3.66 42.08 13.36
N GLN A 206 -3.36 40.81 13.61
CA GLN A 206 -1.99 40.26 13.57
C GLN A 206 -1.67 39.52 12.26
N MET A 207 -2.60 39.52 11.29
CA MET A 207 -2.43 38.89 9.97
C MET A 207 -2.13 39.89 8.84
N GLN A 208 -1.63 41.08 9.16
CA GLN A 208 -1.22 42.11 8.18
C GLN A 208 0.28 42.34 8.18
#